data_AF-A0A4Q5WU54-F1
#
_entry.id   AF-A0A4Q5WU54-F1
#
_cell.length_a   1.000
_cell.length_b   1.000
_cell.length_c   1.000
_cell.angle_alpha   90.00
_cell.angle_beta   90.00
_cell.angle_gamma   90.00
#
_symmetry.space_group_name_H-M   'P 1'
#
loop_
_entity.id
_entity.type
_entity.pdbx_description
1 polymer ?
#
loop_
_entity_poly.entity_id
_entity_poly.type
_entity_poly.pdbx_seq_one_letter_code
_entity_poly.pdbx_strand_id
1 'polypeptide(L)'
;MRYTKEKIERLFFTGGLSVLSGLAFMSIKVSGPSIHHTRDLCYVEGTFDGYSKEKVGRGTSLTFTVAEYPATFKIKADFFGILDDPRFDDLDIGHPVEVGIARRDSSSLGSPETLFIYSLKSGDSVVLDAQQAIAKHNSRLIWVASSVFILAGGACIFFALKGRRLLKAEAAA
;
A
#
# COMPACT_ATOMS: atom_id res chain seq x y z
N MET A 1 33.71 14.43 -19.98
CA MET A 1 32.28 14.50 -20.37
C MET A 1 31.86 15.96 -20.33
N ARG A 2 31.52 16.60 -21.47
CA ARG A 2 31.11 18.02 -21.47
C ARG A 2 29.69 18.18 -20.92
N TYR A 3 29.51 19.07 -19.95
CA TYR A 3 28.20 19.49 -19.47
C TYR A 3 27.57 20.43 -20.49
N THR A 4 26.29 20.24 -20.80
CA THR A 4 25.51 21.21 -21.58
C THR A 4 24.41 21.77 -20.69
N LYS A 5 23.95 23.00 -20.96
CA LYS A 5 22.86 23.64 -20.22
C LYS A 5 21.63 22.74 -20.17
N GLU A 6 21.28 22.14 -21.30
CA GLU A 6 20.17 21.19 -21.43
C GLU A 6 20.33 19.95 -20.53
N LYS A 7 21.52 19.35 -20.46
CA LYS A 7 21.77 18.19 -19.58
C LYS A 7 21.61 18.55 -18.10
N ILE A 8 22.04 19.75 -17.72
CA ILE A 8 21.89 20.24 -16.34
C ILE A 8 20.42 20.47 -16.00
N GLU A 9 19.65 21.09 -16.90
CA GLU A 9 18.21 21.30 -16.71
C GLU A 9 17.45 19.97 -16.59
N ARG A 10 17.78 18.99 -17.44
CA ARG A 10 17.22 17.62 -17.33
C ARG A 10 17.55 16.97 -15.99
N LEU A 11 18.79 17.08 -15.51
CA LEU A 11 19.17 16.53 -14.20
C LEU A 11 18.45 17.20 -13.03
N PHE A 12 18.24 18.52 -13.07
CA PHE A 12 17.44 19.22 -12.06
C PHE A 12 15.98 18.75 -12.08
N PHE A 13 15.38 18.66 -13.26
CA PHE A 13 13.99 18.24 -13.40
C PHE A 13 13.78 16.79 -12.93
N THR A 14 14.58 15.85 -13.45
CA THR A 14 14.51 14.43 -13.04
C THR A 14 14.84 14.26 -11.57
N GLY A 15 15.84 14.99 -11.06
CA GLY A 15 16.21 14.95 -9.65
C GLY A 15 15.09 15.45 -8.74
N GLY A 16 14.50 16.60 -9.07
CA GLY A 16 13.36 17.17 -8.35
C GLY A 16 12.15 16.23 -8.36
N LEU A 17 11.78 15.70 -9.53
CA LEU A 17 10.68 14.74 -9.66
C LEU A 17 10.93 13.50 -8.79
N SER A 18 12.13 12.94 -8.82
CA SER A 18 12.51 11.78 -8.01
C SER A 18 12.39 12.04 -6.51
N VAL A 19 12.87 13.19 -6.01
CA VAL A 19 12.72 13.58 -4.60
C VAL A 19 11.23 13.71 -4.23
N LEU A 20 10.43 14.37 -5.07
CA LEU A 20 8.99 14.52 -4.84
C LEU A 20 8.27 13.17 -4.78
N SER A 21 8.59 12.24 -5.69
CA SER A 21 8.05 10.87 -5.64
C SER A 21 8.45 10.14 -4.36
N GLY A 22 9.70 10.27 -3.92
CA GLY A 22 10.16 9.69 -2.67
C GLY A 22 9.43 10.24 -1.44
N LEU A 23 9.21 11.56 -1.39
CA LEU A 23 8.43 12.21 -0.33
C LEU A 23 6.96 11.79 -0.36
N ALA A 24 6.36 11.63 -1.55
CA ALA A 24 4.99 11.15 -1.70
C ALA A 24 4.84 9.73 -1.13
N PHE A 25 5.76 8.81 -1.44
CA PHE A 25 5.75 7.46 -0.85
C PHE A 25 5.88 7.48 0.67
N MET A 26 6.73 8.34 1.21
CA MET A 26 6.87 8.52 2.66
C MET A 26 5.56 9.01 3.30
N SER A 27 4.93 10.01 2.69
CA SER A 27 3.66 10.57 3.17
C SER A 27 2.53 9.53 3.18
N ILE A 28 2.43 8.70 2.13
CA ILE A 28 1.47 7.59 2.06
C ILE A 28 1.70 6.60 3.22
N LYS A 29 2.95 6.27 3.52
CA LYS A 29 3.27 5.31 4.59
C LYS A 29 2.99 5.88 5.99
N VAL A 30 3.28 7.15 6.22
CA VAL A 30 3.08 7.83 7.51
C VAL A 30 1.59 8.09 7.79
N SER A 31 0.81 8.41 6.76
CA SER A 31 -0.63 8.69 6.91
C SER A 31 -1.49 7.44 7.09
N GLY A 32 -0.93 6.24 6.87
CA GLY A 32 -1.67 4.98 6.97
C GLY A 32 -1.92 4.53 8.43
N PRO A 33 -2.91 3.63 8.66
CA PRO A 33 -3.04 2.94 9.94
C PRO A 33 -1.73 2.25 10.33
N SER A 34 -1.29 2.42 11.57
CA SER A 34 -0.28 1.55 12.14
C SER A 34 -0.98 0.39 12.84
N ILE A 35 -0.73 -0.84 12.37
CA ILE A 35 -1.22 -2.07 13.01
C ILE A 35 0.02 -2.87 13.35
N HIS A 36 0.36 -2.98 14.62
CA HIS A 36 1.59 -3.64 15.06
C HIS A 36 1.34 -5.07 15.53
N HIS A 37 0.17 -5.30 16.13
CA HIS A 37 -0.18 -6.57 16.76
C HIS A 37 -1.61 -6.98 16.44
N THR A 38 -1.91 -8.27 16.59
CA THR A 38 -3.28 -8.79 16.46
C THR A 38 -4.26 -8.18 17.46
N ARG A 39 -3.75 -7.61 18.56
CA ARG A 39 -4.55 -6.85 19.56
C ARG A 39 -5.11 -5.54 18.99
N ASP A 40 -4.45 -5.00 17.97
CA ASP A 40 -4.89 -3.80 17.25
C ASP A 40 -6.03 -4.12 16.27
N LEU A 41 -6.39 -5.39 16.12
CA LEU A 41 -7.53 -5.83 15.34
C LEU A 41 -8.78 -5.99 16.23
N CYS A 42 -9.94 -5.79 15.61
CA CYS A 42 -11.24 -6.16 16.11
C CYS A 42 -11.77 -7.29 15.20
N TYR A 43 -12.20 -8.38 15.81
CA TYR A 43 -12.77 -9.52 15.10
C TYR A 43 -14.29 -9.41 15.16
N VAL A 44 -14.91 -9.51 13.99
CA VAL A 44 -16.35 -9.52 13.84
C VAL A 44 -16.77 -10.83 13.22
N GLU A 45 -17.89 -11.36 13.70
CA GLU A 45 -18.47 -12.60 13.22
C GLU A 45 -19.73 -12.28 12.44
N GLY A 46 -19.99 -13.08 11.41
CA GLY A 46 -21.22 -12.98 10.65
C GLY A 46 -21.28 -14.02 9.55
N THR A 47 -22.22 -13.82 8.65
CA THR A 47 -22.56 -14.74 7.58
C THR A 47 -22.03 -14.20 6.26
N PHE A 48 -21.25 -14.99 5.54
CA PHE A 48 -20.73 -14.61 4.23
C PHE A 48 -21.89 -14.44 3.23
N ASP A 49 -21.98 -13.27 2.62
CA ASP A 49 -23.09 -12.90 1.71
C ASP A 49 -22.63 -12.77 0.24
N GLY A 50 -21.37 -13.15 -0.03
CA GLY A 50 -20.79 -13.19 -1.37
C GLY A 50 -19.64 -12.19 -1.55
N TYR A 51 -19.07 -12.22 -2.75
CA TYR A 51 -17.92 -11.39 -3.11
C TYR A 51 -17.98 -10.89 -4.55
N SER A 52 -17.22 -9.83 -4.81
CA SER A 52 -16.93 -9.30 -6.14
C SER A 52 -15.43 -9.21 -6.35
N LYS A 53 -14.96 -9.75 -7.47
CA LYS A 53 -13.56 -9.73 -7.90
C LYS A 53 -13.47 -8.96 -9.21
N GLU A 54 -13.11 -7.68 -9.12
CA GLU A 54 -13.02 -6.79 -10.26
C GLU A 54 -11.57 -6.57 -10.67
N LYS A 55 -11.32 -6.55 -11.98
CA LYS A 55 -10.02 -6.15 -12.52
C LYS A 55 -9.98 -4.64 -12.69
N VAL A 56 -9.26 -3.95 -11.81
CA VAL A 56 -9.11 -2.49 -11.83
C VAL A 56 -7.75 -2.14 -12.44
N GLY A 57 -7.75 -1.85 -13.74
CA GLY A 57 -6.54 -1.55 -14.50
C GLY A 57 -5.57 -2.74 -14.56
N ARG A 58 -4.37 -2.59 -13.98
CA ARG A 58 -3.38 -3.68 -13.86
C ARG A 58 -3.51 -4.51 -12.58
N GLY A 59 -4.39 -4.12 -11.66
CA GLY A 59 -4.60 -4.81 -10.39
C GLY A 59 -5.94 -5.53 -10.31
N THR A 60 -6.07 -6.40 -9.32
CA THR A 60 -7.34 -7.01 -8.91
C THR A 60 -7.85 -6.29 -7.66
N SER A 61 -9.14 -6.04 -7.56
CA SER A 61 -9.82 -5.59 -6.36
C SER A 61 -10.76 -6.69 -5.93
N LEU A 62 -10.61 -7.15 -4.69
CA LEU A 62 -11.45 -8.21 -4.13
C LEU A 62 -12.17 -7.65 -2.90
N THR A 63 -13.49 -7.65 -2.98
CA THR A 63 -14.40 -7.14 -1.95
C THR A 63 -15.46 -8.18 -1.65
N PHE A 64 -15.93 -8.23 -0.41
CA PHE A 64 -16.99 -9.15 0.00
C PHE A 64 -17.89 -8.51 1.06
N THR A 65 -19.05 -9.11 1.29
CA THR A 65 -20.06 -8.65 2.24
C THR A 65 -20.30 -9.69 3.32
N VAL A 66 -20.69 -9.20 4.50
CA VAL A 66 -21.10 -10.01 5.64
C VAL A 66 -22.50 -9.53 6.03
N ALA A 67 -23.48 -10.42 6.04
CA ALA A 67 -24.91 -10.08 6.04
C ALA A 67 -25.34 -9.15 7.20
N GLU A 68 -24.67 -9.27 8.35
CA GLU A 68 -24.96 -8.53 9.58
C GLU A 68 -24.43 -7.10 9.55
N TYR A 69 -23.59 -6.75 8.57
CA TYR A 69 -22.94 -5.45 8.48
C TYR A 69 -23.23 -4.76 7.13
N PRO A 70 -23.67 -3.50 7.12
CA PRO A 70 -23.82 -2.73 5.89
C PRO A 70 -22.48 -2.39 5.22
N ALA A 71 -21.35 -2.55 5.93
CA ALA A 71 -20.02 -2.28 5.43
C ALA A 71 -19.58 -3.29 4.35
N THR A 72 -18.78 -2.83 3.40
CA THR A 72 -18.11 -3.70 2.42
C THR A 72 -16.70 -4.01 2.89
N PHE A 73 -16.32 -5.28 2.92
CA PHE A 73 -14.98 -5.70 3.33
C PHE A 73 -14.07 -5.82 2.11
N LYS A 74 -12.84 -5.32 2.22
CA LYS A 74 -11.88 -5.28 1.11
C LYS A 74 -10.53 -5.87 1.51
N ILE A 75 -10.00 -6.75 0.65
CA ILE A 75 -8.66 -7.27 0.79
C ILE A 75 -7.67 -6.30 0.14
N LYS A 76 -6.61 -5.91 0.85
CA LYS A 76 -5.55 -5.08 0.27
C LYS A 76 -4.80 -5.89 -0.80
N ALA A 77 -4.42 -5.23 -1.89
CA ALA A 77 -3.66 -5.87 -2.97
C ALA A 77 -2.35 -6.51 -2.47
N ASP A 78 -1.70 -5.90 -1.48
CA ASP A 78 -0.48 -6.43 -0.85
C ASP A 78 -0.68 -7.79 -0.16
N PHE A 79 -1.93 -8.17 0.12
CA PHE A 79 -2.29 -9.40 0.81
C PHE A 79 -2.60 -10.56 -0.16
N PHE A 80 -2.74 -10.33 -1.46
CA PHE A 80 -3.02 -11.41 -2.41
C PHE A 80 -1.93 -12.49 -2.46
N GLY A 81 -0.67 -12.14 -2.16
CA GLY A 81 0.40 -13.14 -2.08
C GLY A 81 0.35 -14.04 -0.85
N ILE A 82 -0.54 -13.76 0.11
CA ILE A 82 -0.76 -14.55 1.33
C ILE A 82 -2.23 -14.96 1.50
N LEU A 83 -3.08 -14.60 0.54
CA LEU A 83 -4.47 -15.01 0.48
C LEU A 83 -4.51 -16.44 -0.04
N ASP A 84 -5.20 -17.32 0.65
CA ASP A 84 -5.49 -18.66 0.14
C ASP A 84 -6.65 -18.56 -0.86
N ASP A 85 -6.31 -18.19 -2.11
CA ASP A 85 -7.26 -17.97 -3.21
C ASP A 85 -8.25 -19.14 -3.37
N PRO A 86 -7.81 -20.43 -3.39
CA PRO A 86 -8.74 -21.57 -3.42
C PRO A 86 -9.73 -21.57 -2.27
N ARG A 87 -9.25 -21.40 -1.03
CA ARG A 87 -10.15 -21.37 0.14
C ARG A 87 -11.09 -20.18 0.15
N PHE A 88 -10.68 -19.04 -0.43
CA PHE A 88 -11.54 -17.88 -0.57
C PHE A 88 -12.64 -18.14 -1.61
N ASP A 89 -12.27 -18.72 -2.75
CA ASP A 89 -13.22 -19.04 -3.83
C ASP A 89 -14.19 -20.17 -3.41
N ASP A 90 -13.78 -21.05 -2.49
CA ASP A 90 -14.60 -22.11 -1.87
C ASP A 90 -15.52 -21.61 -0.73
N LEU A 91 -15.54 -20.30 -0.44
CA LEU A 91 -16.45 -19.75 0.58
C LEU A 91 -17.90 -19.75 0.06
N ASP A 92 -18.70 -20.63 0.65
CA ASP A 92 -20.13 -20.71 0.35
C ASP A 92 -20.92 -19.56 1.01
N ILE A 93 -21.86 -19.00 0.25
CA ILE A 93 -22.83 -18.02 0.77
C ILE A 93 -23.62 -18.68 1.90
N GLY A 94 -23.79 -17.98 3.02
CA GLY A 94 -24.46 -18.50 4.21
C GLY A 94 -23.52 -19.12 5.24
N HIS A 95 -22.23 -19.27 4.94
CA HIS A 95 -21.28 -19.81 5.92
C HIS A 95 -20.83 -18.77 6.95
N PRO A 96 -20.60 -19.18 8.21
CA PRO A 96 -20.06 -18.31 9.22
C PRO A 96 -18.62 -17.92 8.89
N VAL A 97 -18.31 -16.64 9.06
CA VAL A 97 -16.99 -16.07 8.86
C VAL A 97 -16.59 -15.19 10.04
N GLU A 98 -15.31 -15.22 10.37
CA GLU A 98 -14.67 -14.29 11.31
C GLU A 98 -13.75 -13.37 10.51
N VAL A 99 -14.01 -12.07 10.59
CA VAL A 99 -13.27 -11.03 9.86
C VAL A 99 -12.50 -10.16 10.85
N GLY A 100 -11.19 -10.04 10.66
CA GLY A 100 -10.34 -9.14 11.44
C GLY A 100 -10.18 -7.81 10.73
N ILE A 101 -10.70 -6.73 11.30
CA ILE A 101 -10.51 -5.35 10.84
C ILE A 101 -9.63 -4.55 11.81
N ALA A 102 -9.14 -3.39 11.40
CA ALA A 102 -8.44 -2.51 12.35
C ALA A 102 -9.42 -2.05 13.44
N ARG A 103 -9.01 -2.10 14.71
CA ARG A 103 -9.88 -1.73 15.85
C ARG A 103 -10.42 -0.31 15.74
N ARG A 104 -9.65 0.62 15.18
CA ARG A 104 -10.08 2.01 14.97
C ARG A 104 -11.22 2.15 13.94
N ASP A 105 -11.38 1.16 13.06
CA ASP A 105 -12.40 1.16 12.01
C ASP A 105 -13.69 0.46 12.49
N SER A 106 -13.75 -0.02 13.75
CA SER A 106 -14.91 -0.77 14.28
C SER A 106 -16.18 0.08 14.35
N SER A 107 -16.06 1.39 14.54
CA SER A 107 -17.22 2.29 14.53
C SER A 107 -17.89 2.39 13.16
N SER A 108 -17.14 2.11 12.09
CA SER A 108 -17.63 2.16 10.71
C SER A 108 -18.38 0.90 10.27
N LEU A 109 -18.39 -0.17 11.09
CA LEU A 109 -19.13 -1.41 10.80
C LEU A 109 -20.62 -1.18 10.57
N GLY A 110 -21.21 -0.18 11.25
CA GLY A 110 -22.62 0.17 11.11
C GLY A 110 -22.92 1.12 9.95
N SER A 111 -21.94 1.42 9.09
CA SER A 111 -22.07 2.35 7.96
C SER A 111 -21.71 1.66 6.64
N PRO A 112 -22.24 2.12 5.49
CA PRO A 112 -21.93 1.58 4.17
C PRO A 112 -20.54 2.05 3.68
N GLU A 113 -19.52 1.84 4.51
CA GLU A 113 -18.13 2.17 4.21
C GLU A 113 -17.34 0.93 3.77
N THR A 114 -16.25 1.15 3.03
CA THR A 114 -15.32 0.07 2.68
C THR A 114 -14.25 -0.09 3.76
N LEU A 115 -14.18 -1.27 4.37
CA LEU A 115 -13.24 -1.61 5.44
C LEU A 115 -12.15 -2.55 4.94
N PHE A 116 -10.89 -2.23 5.24
CA PHE A 116 -9.79 -3.14 4.93
C PHE A 116 -9.69 -4.24 5.97
N ILE A 117 -9.64 -5.49 5.51
CA ILE A 117 -9.48 -6.65 6.37
C ILE A 117 -8.03 -7.08 6.48
N TYR A 118 -7.68 -7.65 7.63
CA TYR A 118 -6.37 -8.21 7.95
C TYR A 118 -6.45 -9.68 8.31
N SER A 119 -7.65 -10.20 8.58
CA SER A 119 -7.88 -11.62 8.84
C SER A 119 -9.21 -12.03 8.23
N LEU A 120 -9.28 -13.27 7.73
CA LEU A 120 -10.52 -13.90 7.31
C LEU A 120 -10.43 -15.38 7.63
N LYS A 121 -11.42 -15.89 8.35
CA LYS A 121 -11.60 -17.31 8.62
C LYS A 121 -13.02 -17.73 8.31
N SER A 122 -13.21 -18.99 7.94
CA SER A 122 -14.51 -19.64 7.87
C SER A 122 -14.43 -20.98 8.57
N GLY A 123 -15.18 -21.13 9.67
CA GLY A 123 -15.04 -22.25 10.60
C GLY A 123 -13.58 -22.40 11.07
N ASP A 124 -13.02 -23.60 10.92
CA ASP A 124 -11.63 -23.91 11.28
C ASP A 124 -10.61 -23.51 10.19
N SER A 125 -11.07 -23.05 9.03
CA SER A 125 -10.21 -22.72 7.89
C SER A 125 -9.77 -21.26 7.94
N VAL A 126 -8.46 -21.04 7.96
CA VAL A 126 -7.86 -19.71 7.80
C VAL A 126 -7.71 -19.42 6.31
N VAL A 127 -8.36 -18.35 5.85
CA VAL A 127 -8.33 -17.88 4.45
C VAL A 127 -7.31 -16.75 4.29
N LEU A 128 -7.26 -15.85 5.27
CA LEU A 128 -6.25 -14.79 5.38
C LEU A 128 -5.72 -14.75 6.81
N ASP A 129 -4.43 -15.02 6.98
CA ASP A 129 -3.78 -15.02 8.29
C ASP A 129 -3.43 -13.60 8.78
N ALA A 130 -3.88 -13.29 10.00
CA ALA A 130 -3.67 -11.99 10.64
C ALA A 130 -2.19 -11.61 10.79
N GLN A 131 -1.34 -12.55 11.20
CA GLN A 131 0.07 -12.27 11.45
C GLN A 131 0.80 -11.97 10.14
N GLN A 132 0.52 -12.75 9.10
CA GLN A 132 1.08 -12.53 7.76
C GLN A 132 0.60 -11.21 7.16
N ALA A 133 -0.69 -10.88 7.30
CA ALA A 133 -1.24 -9.61 6.81
C ALA A 133 -0.63 -8.40 7.54
N ILE A 134 -0.46 -8.47 8.86
CA ILE A 134 0.23 -7.44 9.64
C ILE A 134 1.69 -7.30 9.19
N ALA A 135 2.40 -8.41 8.99
CA ALA A 135 3.79 -8.39 8.51
C ALA A 135 3.90 -7.76 7.11
N LYS A 136 2.98 -8.08 6.19
CA LYS A 136 2.90 -7.47 4.86
C LYS A 136 2.58 -5.98 4.92
N HIS A 137 1.59 -5.59 5.73
CA HIS A 137 1.20 -4.19 5.93
C HIS A 137 2.36 -3.35 6.48
N ASN A 138 3.16 -3.91 7.38
CA ASN A 138 4.33 -3.27 7.96
C ASN A 138 5.61 -3.43 7.14
N SER A 139 5.54 -3.99 5.93
CA SER A 139 6.70 -4.16 5.08
C SER A 139 7.45 -2.84 4.90
N ARG A 140 8.77 -2.92 5.04
CA ARG A 140 9.70 -1.78 4.85
C ARG A 140 9.90 -1.43 3.38
N LEU A 141 9.26 -2.13 2.46
CA LEU A 141 9.45 -1.93 1.02
C LEU A 141 9.19 -0.49 0.59
N ILE A 142 8.10 0.14 1.07
CA ILE A 142 7.78 1.54 0.75
C ILE A 142 8.84 2.49 1.34
N TRP A 143 9.33 2.21 2.55
CA TRP A 143 10.42 2.99 3.16
C TRP A 143 11.71 2.91 2.34
N VAL A 144 12.06 1.70 1.88
CA VAL A 144 13.24 1.48 1.03
C VAL A 144 13.07 2.18 -0.31
N ALA A 145 11.92 2.01 -0.97
CA ALA A 145 11.63 2.68 -2.24
C ALA A 145 11.71 4.21 -2.10
N SER A 146 11.04 4.78 -1.10
CA SER A 146 11.10 6.21 -0.77
C SER A 146 12.54 6.69 -0.60
N SER A 147 13.35 5.96 0.19
CA SER A 147 14.75 6.30 0.43
C SER A 147 15.58 6.29 -0.86
N VAL A 148 15.40 5.27 -1.71
CA VAL A 148 16.09 5.16 -3.00
C VAL A 148 15.76 6.35 -3.91
N PHE A 149 14.48 6.72 -4.01
CA PHE A 149 14.05 7.86 -4.82
C PHE A 149 14.61 9.20 -4.33
N ILE A 150 14.65 9.41 -3.01
CA ILE A 150 15.23 10.63 -2.41
C ILE A 150 16.74 10.69 -2.67
N LEU A 151 17.46 9.60 -2.44
CA LEU A 151 18.91 9.56 -2.63
C LEU A 151 19.31 9.73 -4.11
N ALA A 152 18.63 9.03 -5.01
CA ALA A 152 18.85 9.16 -6.45
C ALA A 152 18.53 10.58 -6.94
N GLY A 153 17.42 11.15 -6.47
CA GLY A 153 17.05 12.53 -6.80
C GLY A 153 18.05 13.56 -6.28
N GLY A 154 18.51 13.40 -5.03
CA GLY A 154 19.56 14.21 -4.43
C GLY A 154 20.88 14.13 -5.19
N ALA A 155 21.28 12.93 -5.62
CA ALA A 155 22.47 12.75 -6.45
C ALA A 155 22.35 13.48 -7.80
N CYS A 156 21.21 13.36 -8.49
CA CYS A 156 20.95 14.08 -9.74
C CYS A 156 21.06 15.60 -9.56
N ILE A 157 20.44 16.16 -8.51
CA ILE A 157 20.51 17.59 -8.19
C ILE A 157 21.95 18.00 -7.87
N PHE A 158 22.68 17.20 -7.09
CA PHE A 158 24.08 17.46 -6.77
C PHE A 158 24.96 17.54 -8.03
N PHE A 159 24.83 16.58 -8.95
CA PHE A 159 25.56 16.60 -10.22
C PHE A 159 25.14 17.76 -11.13
N ALA A 160 23.87 18.15 -11.12
CA ALA A 160 23.39 19.32 -11.85
C ALA A 160 24.01 20.62 -11.33
N LEU A 161 24.06 20.79 -10.00
CA LEU A 161 24.71 21.93 -9.34
C LEU A 161 26.21 21.98 -9.66
N LYS A 162 26.90 20.83 -9.59
CA LYS A 162 28.32 20.73 -9.95
C LYS A 162 28.56 21.11 -11.42
N GLY A 163 27.76 20.56 -12.34
CA GLY A 163 27.83 20.89 -13.77
C GLY A 163 27.62 22.38 -14.04
N ARG A 164 26.67 23.01 -13.34
CA ARG A 164 26.41 24.45 -13.47
C ARG A 164 27.59 25.30 -13.00
N ARG A 165 28.29 24.89 -11.93
CA ARG A 165 29.50 25.57 -11.46
C ARG A 165 30.63 25.48 -12.48
N LEU A 166 30.84 24.30 -13.08
CA LEU A 166 31.87 24.10 -14.10
C LEU A 166 31.60 24.91 -15.37
N LEU A 167 30.37 24.92 -15.87
CA LEU A 167 30.01 25.75 -17.04
C LEU A 167 30.24 27.25 -16.82
N LYS A 168 29.96 27.74 -15.60
CA LYS A 168 30.23 29.15 -15.26
C LYS A 168 31.73 29.46 -15.22
N ALA A 169 32.55 28.51 -14.76
CA ALA A 169 34.00 28.67 -14.73
C ALA A 169 34.59 28.68 -16.15
N GLU A 170 34.11 27.80 -17.03
CA GLU A 170 34.52 27.78 -18.45
C GLU A 170 34.11 29.05 -19.19
N ALA A 171 32.96 29.63 -18.89
CA ALA A 171 32.51 30.88 -19.52
C ALA A 171 33.24 32.13 -19.01
N ALA A 172 33.98 32.03 -17.90
CA ALA A 172 34.75 33.13 -17.31
C ALA A 172 36.25 33.05 -17.64
N ALA A 173 36.70 31.94 -18.24
CA ALA A 173 38.06 31.71 -18.71
C ALA A 173 38.18 32.07 -20.20
#